data_AF-A0A7W1FR94-F1
#
_entry.id   AF-A0A7W1FR94-F1
#
_cell.length_a   1.000
_cell.length_b   1.000
_cell.length_c   1.000
_cell.angle_alpha   90.00
_cell.angle_beta   90.00
_cell.angle_gamma   90.00
#
_symmetry.space_group_name_H-M   'P 1'
#
loop_
_entity.id
_entity.type
_entity.pdbx_description
1 polymer ?
#
loop_
_entity_poly.entity_id
_entity_poly.type
_entity_poly.pdbx_seq_one_letter_code
_entity_poly.pdbx_strand_id
1 'polypeptide(L)'
;MAAGLLAGLLAGLFAFLVGEPILDRAIALEEESAGAHHEEVFSRSTQKVGLFFATGLFGVTVGGVFGIVYAFFRERLAAGSDLRRSISLAGAIFAVAFLIPSLKYPANPPSVGDPSTIRERTAAYFTLVALSLLATLIAWIAARSLETRGIGASRRRLTVGAGLVVVIGVLFLLLPAAPSADGFPSGTLWAFRLSSFGTQLAFWAGLGLLFGVLCERARRKDVTA
;
A
#
# COMPACT_ATOMS: atom_id res chain seq x y z
N MET A 1 -15.23 3.85 -6.05
CA MET A 1 -15.78 2.59 -5.49
C MET A 1 -15.63 1.41 -6.45
N ALA A 2 -16.29 1.37 -7.62
CA ALA A 2 -16.23 0.22 -8.55
C ALA A 2 -14.80 -0.19 -8.97
N ALA A 3 -13.96 0.78 -9.39
CA ALA A 3 -12.55 0.53 -9.68
C ALA A 3 -11.81 -0.11 -8.49
N GLY A 4 -12.13 0.35 -7.28
CA GLY A 4 -11.57 -0.14 -6.04
C GLY A 4 -12.00 -1.55 -5.71
N LEU A 5 -13.28 -1.89 -5.89
CA LEU A 5 -13.77 -3.27 -5.73
C LEU A 5 -13.00 -4.23 -6.65
N LEU A 6 -12.91 -3.90 -7.94
CA LEU A 6 -12.20 -4.73 -8.91
C LEU A 6 -10.71 -4.85 -8.60
N ALA A 7 -10.06 -3.77 -8.17
CA ALA A 7 -8.67 -3.80 -7.73
C ALA A 7 -8.48 -4.64 -6.45
N GLY A 8 -9.43 -4.57 -5.51
CA GLY A 8 -9.46 -5.38 -4.30
C GLY A 8 -9.62 -6.87 -4.60
N LEU A 9 -10.49 -7.23 -5.54
CA LEU A 9 -10.64 -8.61 -5.99
C LEU A 9 -9.40 -9.11 -6.75
N LEU A 10 -8.76 -8.26 -7.56
CA LEU A 10 -7.49 -8.57 -8.22
C LEU A 10 -6.38 -8.86 -7.18
N ALA A 11 -6.29 -8.04 -6.14
CA ALA A 11 -5.37 -8.26 -5.04
C ALA A 11 -5.69 -9.54 -4.26
N GLY A 12 -6.98 -9.80 -4.01
CA GLY A 12 -7.45 -11.04 -3.38
C GLY A 12 -7.10 -12.28 -4.20
N LEU A 13 -7.25 -12.22 -5.53
CA LEU A 13 -6.85 -13.30 -6.43
C LEU A 13 -5.33 -13.53 -6.38
N PHE A 14 -4.53 -12.48 -6.39
CA PHE A 14 -3.08 -12.59 -6.25
C PHE A 14 -2.70 -13.21 -4.89
N ALA A 15 -3.29 -12.72 -3.81
CA ALA A 15 -3.08 -13.24 -2.46
C ALA A 15 -3.51 -14.71 -2.34
N PHE A 16 -4.61 -15.11 -3.00
CA PHE A 16 -5.07 -16.48 -3.02
C PHE A 16 -4.11 -17.42 -3.77
N LEU A 17 -3.63 -17.00 -4.95
CA LEU A 17 -2.78 -17.85 -5.78
C LEU A 17 -1.33 -17.92 -5.29
N VAL A 18 -0.80 -16.82 -4.76
CA VAL A 18 0.61 -16.67 -4.39
C VAL A 18 0.80 -16.65 -2.88
N GLY A 19 -0.07 -15.96 -2.16
CA GLY A 19 0.02 -15.77 -0.71
C GLY A 19 -0.43 -16.99 0.10
N GLU A 20 -1.59 -17.57 -0.20
CA GLU A 20 -2.16 -18.68 0.58
C GLU A 20 -1.23 -19.90 0.69
N PRO A 21 -0.55 -20.38 -0.38
CA PRO A 21 0.40 -21.48 -0.24
C PRO A 21 1.56 -21.17 0.72
N ILE A 22 1.96 -19.90 0.83
CA ILE A 22 3.03 -19.45 1.73
C ILE A 22 2.49 -19.29 3.16
N LEU A 23 1.26 -18.79 3.30
CA LEU A 23 0.56 -18.67 4.57
C LEU A 23 0.31 -20.07 5.18
N ASP A 24 -0.15 -21.03 4.39
CA ASP A 24 -0.35 -22.42 4.80
C ASP A 24 0.97 -23.03 5.35
N ARG A 25 2.12 -22.74 4.72
CA ARG A 25 3.44 -23.15 5.23
C ARG A 25 3.82 -22.47 6.54
N ALA A 26 3.53 -21.18 6.68
CA ALA A 26 3.83 -20.44 7.90
C ALA A 26 3.00 -20.97 9.09
N ILE A 27 1.73 -21.30 8.85
CA ILE A 27 0.83 -21.88 9.85
C ILE A 27 1.34 -23.27 10.28
N ALA A 28 1.72 -24.13 9.32
CA ALA A 28 2.26 -25.44 9.65
C ALA A 28 3.52 -25.36 10.54
N LEU A 29 4.41 -24.38 10.27
CA LEU A 29 5.58 -24.13 11.11
C LEU A 29 5.20 -23.65 12.51
N GLU A 30 4.17 -22.82 12.64
CA GLU A 30 3.65 -22.35 13.93
C GLU A 30 3.07 -23.52 14.75
N GLU A 31 2.28 -24.40 14.13
CA GLU A 31 1.70 -25.59 14.76
C GLU A 31 2.78 -26.57 15.26
N GLU A 32 3.83 -26.80 14.46
CA GLU A 32 4.98 -27.63 14.86
C GLU A 32 5.76 -27.02 16.04
N SER A 33 5.87 -25.69 16.08
CA SER A 33 6.66 -24.97 17.09
C SER A 33 5.92 -24.84 18.43
N ALA A 34 4.61 -24.61 18.38
CA ALA A 34 3.80 -24.33 19.58
C ALA A 34 3.33 -25.60 20.31
N GLY A 35 3.39 -26.77 19.66
CA GLY A 35 2.92 -28.04 20.23
C GLY A 35 1.43 -28.02 20.63
N ALA A 36 0.69 -26.99 20.23
CA ALA A 36 -0.67 -26.72 20.60
C ALA A 36 -1.44 -26.32 19.34
N HIS A 37 -2.54 -27.01 19.07
CA HIS A 37 -3.55 -26.54 18.12
C HIS A 37 -4.14 -25.25 18.69
N HIS A 38 -3.77 -24.11 18.12
CA HIS A 38 -4.54 -22.89 18.33
C HIS A 38 -5.96 -23.15 17.80
N GLU A 39 -6.96 -22.95 18.65
CA GLU A 39 -8.35 -23.11 18.25
C GLU A 39 -8.68 -22.03 17.20
N GLU A 40 -8.72 -22.42 15.93
CA GLU A 40 -9.07 -21.51 14.85
C GLU A 40 -10.52 -21.05 15.04
N VAL A 41 -10.73 -19.74 15.22
CA VAL A 41 -12.09 -19.15 15.31
C VAL A 41 -12.89 -19.43 14.03
N PHE A 42 -12.21 -19.53 12.88
CA PHE A 42 -12.80 -19.85 11.59
C PHE A 42 -11.93 -20.86 10.85
N SER A 43 -12.56 -21.84 10.19
CA SER A 43 -11.84 -22.81 9.38
C SER A 43 -11.03 -22.15 8.25
N ARG A 44 -9.91 -22.78 7.84
CA ARG A 44 -9.10 -22.34 6.70
C ARG A 44 -9.90 -22.10 5.40
N SER A 45 -10.94 -22.89 5.13
CA SER A 45 -11.80 -22.66 3.96
C SER A 45 -12.61 -21.37 4.08
N THR A 46 -13.16 -21.08 5.27
CA THR A 46 -13.81 -19.81 5.59
C THR A 46 -12.84 -18.64 5.48
N GLN A 47 -11.61 -18.77 5.97
CA GLN A 47 -10.59 -17.73 5.88
C GLN A 47 -10.23 -17.40 4.41
N LYS A 48 -10.08 -18.42 3.56
CA LYS A 48 -9.81 -18.25 2.11
C LYS A 48 -10.96 -17.56 1.36
N VAL A 49 -12.22 -17.83 1.73
CA VAL A 49 -13.38 -17.09 1.20
C VAL A 49 -13.40 -15.66 1.75
N GLY A 50 -13.15 -15.52 3.05
CA GLY A 50 -13.06 -14.24 3.76
C GLY A 50 -12.01 -13.31 3.18
N LEU A 51 -10.92 -13.83 2.61
CA LEU A 51 -9.90 -13.07 1.90
C LEU A 51 -10.50 -12.20 0.78
N PHE A 52 -11.31 -12.78 -0.11
CA PHE A 52 -11.94 -12.04 -1.21
C PHE A 52 -12.93 -11.00 -0.72
N PHE A 53 -13.69 -11.32 0.34
CA PHE A 53 -14.59 -10.37 0.97
C PHE A 53 -13.82 -9.19 1.59
N ALA A 54 -12.76 -9.48 2.34
CA ALA A 54 -11.93 -8.48 3.00
C ALA A 54 -11.21 -7.57 1.99
N THR A 55 -10.57 -8.14 0.97
CA THR A 55 -9.88 -7.33 -0.05
C THR A 55 -10.87 -6.56 -0.93
N GLY A 56 -12.04 -7.12 -1.22
CA GLY A 56 -13.12 -6.42 -1.92
C GLY A 56 -13.63 -5.22 -1.13
N LEU A 57 -13.94 -5.41 0.15
CA LEU A 57 -14.40 -4.33 1.04
C LEU A 57 -13.32 -3.25 1.23
N PHE A 58 -12.07 -3.66 1.49
CA PHE A 58 -10.92 -2.77 1.51
C PHE A 58 -10.82 -1.96 0.22
N GLY A 59 -10.94 -2.63 -0.92
CA GLY A 59 -10.89 -2.02 -2.24
C GLY A 59 -12.01 -1.00 -2.46
N VAL A 60 -13.25 -1.29 -2.07
CA VAL A 60 -14.37 -0.34 -2.15
C VAL A 60 -14.06 0.93 -1.36
N THR A 61 -13.59 0.77 -0.12
CA THR A 61 -13.26 1.88 0.79
C THR A 61 -12.12 2.72 0.22
N VAL A 62 -10.98 2.10 -0.09
CA VAL A 62 -9.80 2.80 -0.61
C VAL A 62 -10.08 3.40 -1.98
N GLY A 63 -10.83 2.73 -2.84
CA GLY A 63 -11.24 3.28 -4.14
C GLY A 63 -12.29 4.39 -4.04
N GLY A 64 -12.99 4.53 -2.91
CA GLY A 64 -13.81 5.70 -2.59
C GLY A 64 -12.95 6.89 -2.21
N VAL A 65 -12.06 6.71 -1.23
CA VAL A 65 -11.09 7.73 -0.79
C VAL A 65 -10.22 8.19 -1.95
N PHE A 66 -9.70 7.26 -2.76
CA PHE A 66 -8.92 7.55 -3.96
C PHE A 66 -9.69 8.43 -4.94
N GLY A 67 -10.99 8.20 -5.13
CA GLY A 67 -11.82 9.03 -6.00
C GLY A 67 -11.95 10.46 -5.50
N ILE A 68 -12.11 10.66 -4.19
CA ILE A 68 -12.15 11.99 -3.55
C ILE A 68 -10.82 12.72 -3.73
N VAL A 69 -9.71 12.04 -3.41
CA VAL A 69 -8.35 12.58 -3.57
C VAL A 69 -8.09 12.91 -5.04
N TYR A 70 -8.45 12.01 -5.97
CA TYR A 70 -8.32 12.24 -7.40
C TYR A 70 -9.10 13.46 -7.86
N ALA A 71 -10.36 13.60 -7.44
CA ALA A 71 -11.17 14.78 -7.80
C ALA A 71 -10.51 16.08 -7.34
N PHE A 72 -9.96 16.12 -6.12
CA PHE A 72 -9.22 17.27 -5.62
C PHE A 72 -7.93 17.54 -6.43
N PHE A 73 -7.15 16.51 -6.78
CA PHE A 73 -5.87 16.69 -7.46
C PHE A 73 -5.95 16.73 -8.99
N ARG A 74 -7.09 16.38 -9.61
CA ARG A 74 -7.22 16.18 -11.06
C ARG A 74 -6.66 17.36 -11.88
N GLU A 75 -7.04 18.57 -11.54
CA GLU A 75 -6.60 19.80 -12.24
C GLU A 75 -5.21 20.27 -11.82
N ARG A 76 -4.71 19.76 -10.69
CA ARG A 76 -3.40 20.07 -10.13
C ARG A 76 -2.29 19.14 -10.64
N LEU A 77 -2.66 18.07 -11.34
CA LEU A 77 -1.74 17.08 -11.91
C LEU A 77 -1.44 17.39 -13.38
N ALA A 78 -0.15 17.60 -13.68
CA ALA A 78 0.37 17.84 -15.03
C ALA A 78 0.43 16.52 -15.83
N ALA A 79 -0.72 16.10 -16.39
CA ALA A 79 -0.80 14.97 -17.30
C ALA A 79 -1.90 15.18 -18.34
N GLY A 80 -1.64 14.69 -19.56
CA GLY A 80 -2.52 14.89 -20.73
C GLY A 80 -3.78 14.02 -20.77
N SER A 81 -3.91 13.03 -19.88
CA SER A 81 -5.09 12.17 -19.82
C SER A 81 -5.43 11.77 -18.37
N ASP A 82 -6.70 11.43 -18.13
CA ASP A 82 -7.16 10.99 -16.81
C ASP A 82 -6.52 9.65 -16.42
N LEU A 83 -6.20 8.77 -17.39
CA LEU A 83 -5.44 7.54 -17.13
C LEU A 83 -4.05 7.84 -16.55
N ARG A 84 -3.28 8.73 -17.19
CA ARG A 84 -1.93 9.10 -16.72
C ARG A 84 -1.98 9.74 -15.34
N ARG A 85 -2.96 10.62 -15.08
CA ARG A 85 -3.17 11.22 -13.74
C ARG A 85 -3.47 10.16 -12.69
N SER A 86 -4.36 9.21 -13.00
CA SER A 86 -4.77 8.17 -12.05
C SER A 86 -3.62 7.22 -11.72
N ILE A 87 -2.86 6.75 -12.73
CA ILE A 87 -1.67 5.93 -12.52
C ILE A 87 -0.62 6.68 -11.69
N SER A 88 -0.38 7.96 -11.99
CA SER A 88 0.62 8.76 -11.27
C SER A 88 0.23 8.96 -9.81
N LEU A 89 -1.05 9.23 -9.54
CA LEU A 89 -1.57 9.37 -8.18
C LEU A 89 -1.52 8.04 -7.42
N ALA A 90 -1.95 6.94 -8.05
CA ALA A 90 -1.88 5.61 -7.44
C ALA A 90 -0.44 5.19 -7.13
N GLY A 91 0.50 5.46 -8.04
CA GLY A 91 1.92 5.20 -7.83
C GLY A 91 2.51 6.04 -6.69
N ALA A 92 2.14 7.32 -6.61
CA ALA A 92 2.58 8.19 -5.51
C ALA A 92 2.04 7.71 -4.16
N ILE A 93 0.74 7.37 -4.07
CA ILE A 93 0.15 6.87 -2.82
C ILE A 93 0.73 5.49 -2.47
N PHE A 94 0.90 4.58 -3.42
CA PHE A 94 1.59 3.31 -3.22
C PHE A 94 2.99 3.52 -2.63
N ALA A 95 3.77 4.45 -3.19
CA ALA A 95 5.12 4.71 -2.72
C ALA A 95 5.15 5.15 -1.26
N VAL A 96 4.25 6.05 -0.85
CA VAL A 96 4.33 6.71 0.47
C VAL A 96 3.48 6.03 1.54
N ALA A 97 2.40 5.36 1.14
CA ALA A 97 1.50 4.66 2.07
C ALA A 97 1.80 3.16 2.19
N PHE A 98 2.60 2.58 1.29
CA PHE A 98 2.96 1.17 1.36
C PHE A 98 4.46 0.92 1.18
N LEU A 99 5.08 1.33 0.07
CA LEU A 99 6.47 0.99 -0.23
C LEU A 99 7.41 1.49 0.87
N ILE A 100 7.40 2.78 1.20
CA ILE A 100 8.23 3.36 2.27
C ILE A 100 7.98 2.67 3.62
N PRO A 101 6.72 2.55 4.12
CA PRO A 101 6.44 1.80 5.33
C PRO A 101 6.96 0.36 5.30
N SER A 102 6.83 -0.35 4.19
CA SER A 102 7.28 -1.75 4.05
C SER A 102 8.80 -1.91 4.07
N LEU A 103 9.55 -0.87 3.71
CA LEU A 103 11.02 -0.88 3.82
C LEU A 103 11.48 -0.84 5.28
N LYS A 104 10.75 -0.12 6.15
CA LYS A 104 11.05 -0.04 7.59
C LYS A 104 10.39 -1.17 8.37
N TYR A 105 9.14 -1.49 8.04
CA TYR A 105 8.29 -2.46 8.73
C TYR A 105 7.74 -3.46 7.70
N PRO A 106 8.56 -4.43 7.24
CA PRO A 106 8.13 -5.40 6.25
C PRO A 106 7.04 -6.32 6.84
N ALA A 107 6.19 -6.83 5.95
CA ALA A 107 5.15 -7.79 6.34
C ALA A 107 5.80 -9.04 6.96
N ASN A 108 5.24 -9.51 8.07
CA ASN A 108 5.69 -10.71 8.74
C ASN A 108 4.56 -11.74 8.74
N PRO A 109 4.86 -13.03 8.52
CA PRO A 109 3.86 -14.09 8.61
C PRO A 109 3.32 -14.21 10.05
N PRO A 110 2.24 -14.99 10.26
CA PRO A 110 1.83 -15.42 11.60
C PRO A 110 3.02 -16.01 12.37
N SER A 111 2.95 -16.01 13.70
CA SER A 111 4.03 -16.37 14.65
C SER A 111 5.28 -15.48 14.70
N VAL A 112 5.49 -14.56 13.76
CA VAL A 112 6.71 -13.73 13.74
C VAL A 112 6.61 -12.46 14.62
N GLY A 113 7.44 -12.46 15.66
CA GLY A 113 7.61 -11.38 16.63
C GLY A 113 6.64 -11.47 17.81
N ASP A 114 6.96 -10.77 18.89
CA ASP A 114 6.26 -10.90 20.18
C ASP A 114 4.78 -10.43 20.11
N PRO A 115 3.79 -11.29 20.45
CA PRO A 115 2.37 -10.93 20.52
C PRO A 115 2.07 -9.73 21.43
N SER A 116 2.83 -9.54 22.52
CA SER A 116 2.63 -8.43 23.47
C SER A 116 2.88 -7.05 22.84
N THR A 117 3.67 -7.00 21.76
CA THR A 117 4.05 -5.75 21.07
C THR A 117 3.16 -5.41 19.88
N ILE A 118 2.12 -6.19 19.57
CA ILE A 118 1.26 -5.98 18.37
C ILE A 118 0.74 -4.54 18.28
N ARG A 119 0.29 -3.97 19.39
CA ARG A 119 -0.26 -2.60 19.44
C ARG A 119 0.78 -1.55 19.06
N GLU A 120 1.98 -1.64 19.62
CA GLU A 120 3.07 -0.69 19.38
C GLU A 120 3.56 -0.76 17.94
N ARG A 121 3.75 -1.97 17.41
CA ARG A 121 4.14 -2.21 16.02
C ARG A 121 3.11 -1.66 15.03
N THR A 122 1.84 -1.89 15.32
CA THR A 122 0.72 -1.38 14.51
C THR A 122 0.68 0.15 14.53
N ALA A 123 0.84 0.76 15.71
CA ALA A 123 0.91 2.22 15.84
C ALA A 123 2.10 2.79 15.07
N ALA A 124 3.30 2.22 15.22
CA ALA A 124 4.50 2.67 14.51
C ALA A 124 4.32 2.61 12.97
N TYR A 125 3.71 1.54 12.46
CA TYR A 125 3.38 1.41 11.04
C TYR A 125 2.44 2.54 10.58
N PHE A 126 1.32 2.74 11.27
CA PHE A 126 0.37 3.79 10.90
C PHE A 126 0.93 5.21 11.08
N THR A 127 1.77 5.44 12.08
CA THR A 127 2.51 6.69 12.25
C THR A 127 3.42 6.95 11.05
N LEU A 128 4.18 5.95 10.60
CA LEU A 128 5.03 6.10 9.42
C LEU A 128 4.22 6.37 8.15
N VAL A 129 3.10 5.69 7.96
CA VAL A 129 2.17 5.96 6.84
C VAL A 129 1.68 7.42 6.89
N ALA A 130 1.17 7.87 8.04
CA ALA A 130 0.63 9.21 8.21
C ALA A 130 1.69 10.30 7.98
N LEU A 131 2.88 10.13 8.56
CA LEU A 131 3.99 11.08 8.41
C LEU A 131 4.55 11.08 6.99
N SER A 132 4.58 9.94 6.29
CA SER A 132 5.01 9.86 4.89
C SER A 132 4.03 10.56 3.96
N LEU A 133 2.73 10.40 4.19
CA LEU A 133 1.68 11.14 3.46
C LEU A 133 1.78 12.65 3.71
N LEU A 134 1.96 13.06 4.98
CA LEU A 134 2.13 14.46 5.34
C LEU A 134 3.39 15.08 4.72
N ALA A 135 4.52 14.39 4.81
CA ALA A 135 5.78 14.83 4.20
C ALA A 135 5.63 15.02 2.68
N THR A 136 4.91 14.11 2.02
CA THR A 136 4.63 14.18 0.58
C THR A 136 3.72 15.36 0.23
N LEU A 137 2.70 15.63 1.05
CA LEU A 137 1.84 16.80 0.89
C LEU A 137 2.64 18.11 1.05
N ILE A 138 3.49 18.19 2.08
CA ILE A 138 4.37 19.35 2.32
C ILE A 138 5.33 19.53 1.14
N ALA A 139 5.95 18.45 0.65
CA ALA A 139 6.82 18.48 -0.51
C ALA A 139 6.09 18.96 -1.78
N TRP A 140 4.84 18.55 -1.98
CA TRP A 140 4.01 19.04 -3.08
C TRP A 140 3.69 20.54 -2.93
N ILE A 141 3.35 21.02 -1.74
CA ILE A 141 3.14 22.45 -1.46
C ILE A 141 4.43 23.25 -1.71
N ALA A 142 5.57 22.75 -1.22
CA ALA A 142 6.87 23.35 -1.43
C ALA A 142 7.24 23.41 -2.92
N ALA A 143 6.95 22.35 -3.68
CA ALA A 143 7.15 22.34 -5.13
C ALA A 143 6.32 23.45 -5.80
N ARG A 144 5.04 23.62 -5.45
CA ARG A 144 4.22 24.71 -6.00
C ARG A 144 4.72 26.09 -5.60
N SER A 145 5.20 26.27 -4.38
CA SER A 145 5.81 27.53 -3.94
C SER A 145 7.10 27.86 -4.70
N LEU A 146 7.93 26.87 -4.99
CA LEU A 146 9.13 27.06 -5.80
C LEU A 146 8.79 27.39 -7.26
N GLU A 147 7.71 26.81 -7.79
CA GLU A 147 7.20 27.13 -9.12
C GLU A 147 6.77 28.59 -9.25
N THR A 148 6.01 29.12 -8.29
CA THR A 148 5.58 30.53 -8.31
C THR A 148 6.75 31.50 -8.15
N ARG A 149 7.86 31.05 -7.58
CA ARG A 149 9.13 31.80 -7.50
C ARG A 149 9.99 31.68 -8.77
N GLY A 150 9.49 31.05 -9.83
CA GLY A 150 10.21 30.91 -11.11
C GLY A 150 11.31 29.85 -11.10
N ILE A 151 11.37 28.95 -10.11
CA ILE A 151 12.39 27.90 -10.07
C ILE A 151 12.06 26.81 -11.09
N GLY A 152 13.01 26.57 -12.00
CA GLY A 152 12.89 25.57 -13.06
C GLY A 152 12.61 24.15 -12.55
N ALA A 153 11.88 23.36 -13.34
CA ALA A 153 11.34 22.06 -12.96
C ALA A 153 12.40 21.05 -12.46
N SER A 154 13.60 21.05 -13.03
CA SER A 154 14.68 20.13 -12.62
C SER A 154 15.20 20.45 -11.21
N ARG A 155 15.49 21.74 -10.92
CA ARG A 155 15.93 22.18 -9.59
C ARG A 155 14.86 21.94 -8.55
N ARG A 156 13.61 22.31 -8.85
CA ARG A 156 12.46 22.04 -8.00
C ARG A 156 12.35 20.57 -7.61
N ARG A 157 12.32 19.66 -8.60
CA ARG A 157 12.23 18.21 -8.38
C ARG A 157 13.39 17.68 -7.54
N LEU A 158 14.62 18.13 -7.79
CA LEU A 158 15.78 17.74 -7.01
C LEU A 158 15.65 18.21 -5.55
N THR A 159 15.25 19.46 -5.32
CA THR A 159 15.09 20.04 -3.98
C THR A 159 14.03 19.31 -3.16
N VAL A 160 12.81 19.15 -3.69
CA VAL A 160 11.75 18.44 -2.94
C VAL A 160 12.01 16.95 -2.83
N GLY A 161 12.63 16.33 -3.83
CA GLY A 161 13.03 14.93 -3.78
C GLY A 161 14.08 14.67 -2.70
N ALA A 162 15.14 15.48 -2.66
CA ALA A 162 16.17 15.39 -1.62
C ALA A 162 15.58 15.66 -0.22
N GLY A 163 14.71 16.67 -0.10
CA GLY A 163 14.01 16.95 1.16
C GLY A 163 13.17 15.77 1.65
N LEU A 164 12.45 15.09 0.75
CA LEU A 164 11.70 13.89 1.09
C LEU A 164 12.62 12.76 1.55
N VAL A 165 13.73 12.49 0.85
CA VAL A 165 14.70 11.47 1.26
C VAL A 165 15.24 11.74 2.67
N VAL A 166 15.59 13.01 2.96
CA VAL A 166 16.07 13.41 4.29
C VAL A 166 14.98 13.19 5.35
N VAL A 167 13.76 13.68 5.11
CA VAL A 167 12.64 13.54 6.07
C VAL A 167 12.35 12.07 6.34
N ILE A 168 12.23 11.23 5.30
CA ILE A 168 11.97 9.80 5.46
C ILE A 168 13.14 9.10 6.17
N GLY A 169 14.39 9.46 5.85
CA GLY A 169 15.57 8.95 6.54
C GLY A 169 15.56 9.28 8.04
N VAL A 170 15.20 10.52 8.40
CA VAL A 170 15.03 10.94 9.80
C VAL A 170 13.91 10.14 10.48
N LEU A 171 12.76 9.95 9.82
CA LEU A 171 11.68 9.12 10.37
C LEU A 171 12.13 7.68 10.62
N PHE A 172 12.96 7.11 9.74
CA PHE A 172 13.50 5.76 9.91
C PHE A 172 14.45 5.66 11.10
N LEU A 173 15.16 6.74 11.44
CA LEU A 173 16.04 6.78 12.60
C LEU A 173 15.28 7.02 13.91
N LEU A 174 14.23 7.84 13.88
CA LEU A 174 13.46 8.22 15.07
C LEU A 174 12.41 7.19 15.48
N LEU A 175 11.78 6.50 14.51
CA LEU A 175 10.74 5.52 14.81
C LEU A 175 11.35 4.19 15.28
N PRO A 176 10.62 3.44 16.14
CA PRO A 176 11.09 2.17 16.69
C PRO A 176 11.60 1.19 15.62
N ALA A 177 12.55 0.34 15.99
CA ALA A 177 13.04 -0.70 15.11
C ALA A 177 11.93 -1.69 14.72
N ALA A 178 12.09 -2.33 13.57
CA ALA A 178 11.22 -3.42 13.18
C ALA A 178 11.40 -4.60 14.16
N PRO A 179 10.37 -5.44 14.34
CA PRO A 179 10.47 -6.63 15.19
C PRO A 179 11.50 -7.59 14.61
N SER A 180 12.28 -8.23 15.46
CA SER A 180 13.16 -9.33 15.06
C SER A 180 12.34 -10.46 14.45
N ALA A 181 12.84 -11.03 13.36
CA ALA A 181 12.30 -12.24 12.74
C ALA A 181 13.22 -13.45 12.97
N ASP A 182 14.06 -13.35 14.00
CA ASP A 182 15.06 -14.35 14.34
C ASP A 182 14.37 -15.66 14.72
N GLY A 183 14.94 -16.78 14.26
CA GLY A 183 14.39 -18.11 14.49
C GLY A 183 13.32 -18.55 13.49
N PHE A 184 12.75 -17.66 12.66
CA PHE A 184 11.80 -18.07 11.60
C PHE A 184 12.54 -18.46 10.30
N PRO A 185 12.11 -19.52 9.59
CA PRO A 185 12.75 -19.94 8.33
C PRO A 185 12.81 -18.82 7.28
N SER A 186 14.02 -18.41 6.93
CA SER A 186 14.29 -17.24 6.07
C SER A 186 13.64 -17.34 4.67
N GLY A 187 13.59 -18.55 4.10
CA GLY A 187 12.94 -18.80 2.82
C GLY A 187 11.44 -18.49 2.85
N THR A 188 10.72 -19.00 3.84
CA THR A 188 9.27 -18.75 4.02
C THR A 188 9.02 -17.29 4.39
N LEU A 189 9.86 -16.69 5.24
CA LEU A 189 9.78 -15.27 5.61
C LEU A 189 9.85 -14.36 4.38
N TRP A 190 10.85 -14.58 3.52
CA TRP A 190 11.04 -13.75 2.33
C TRP A 190 9.96 -13.97 1.29
N ALA A 191 9.52 -15.21 1.11
CA ALA A 191 8.38 -15.53 0.25
C ALA A 191 7.11 -14.78 0.71
N PHE A 192 6.86 -14.73 2.03
CA PHE A 192 5.71 -14.00 2.58
C PHE A 192 5.80 -12.49 2.37
N ARG A 193 7.00 -11.92 2.55
CA ARG A 193 7.26 -10.49 2.29
C ARG A 193 7.02 -10.15 0.82
N LEU A 194 7.54 -10.98 -0.08
CA LEU A 194 7.39 -10.77 -1.51
C LEU A 194 5.94 -10.96 -1.98
N SER A 195 5.23 -11.96 -1.45
CA SER A 195 3.81 -12.15 -1.77
C SER A 195 2.95 -10.99 -1.25
N SER A 196 3.20 -10.50 -0.03
CA SER A 196 2.53 -9.32 0.53
C SER A 196 2.79 -8.07 -0.31
N PHE A 197 4.03 -7.88 -0.76
CA PHE A 197 4.39 -6.80 -1.68
C PHE A 197 3.66 -6.92 -3.02
N GLY A 198 3.63 -8.13 -3.60
CA GLY A 198 2.93 -8.43 -4.85
C GLY A 198 1.42 -8.15 -4.76
N THR A 199 0.77 -8.53 -3.65
CA THR A 199 -0.64 -8.24 -3.39
C THR A 199 -0.93 -6.74 -3.43
N GLN A 200 -0.07 -5.94 -2.78
CA GLN A 200 -0.22 -4.49 -2.73
C GLN A 200 0.09 -3.86 -4.09
N LEU A 201 1.12 -4.33 -4.80
CA LEU A 201 1.41 -3.89 -6.15
C LEU A 201 0.24 -4.17 -7.10
N ALA A 202 -0.35 -5.37 -7.04
CA ALA A 202 -1.53 -5.75 -7.81
C ALA A 202 -2.72 -4.84 -7.51
N PHE A 203 -2.98 -4.57 -6.22
CA PHE A 203 -4.03 -3.65 -5.79
C PHE A 203 -3.84 -2.25 -6.38
N TRP A 204 -2.68 -1.62 -6.15
CA TRP A 204 -2.45 -0.22 -6.53
C TRP A 204 -2.32 -0.04 -8.05
N ALA A 205 -1.68 -0.98 -8.74
CA ALA A 205 -1.64 -0.98 -10.20
C ALA A 205 -3.04 -1.16 -10.80
N GLY A 206 -3.82 -2.11 -10.29
CA GLY A 206 -5.21 -2.34 -10.68
C GLY A 206 -6.08 -1.11 -10.45
N LEU A 207 -5.98 -0.50 -9.27
CA LEU A 207 -6.76 0.70 -8.92
C LEU A 207 -6.45 1.86 -9.86
N GLY A 208 -5.16 2.20 -10.07
CA GLY A 208 -4.77 3.30 -10.95
C GLY A 208 -5.17 3.09 -12.42
N LEU A 209 -5.05 1.86 -12.92
CA LEU A 209 -5.44 1.52 -14.29
C LEU A 209 -6.97 1.56 -14.47
N LEU A 210 -7.70 0.83 -13.63
CA LEU A 210 -9.15 0.68 -13.75
C LEU A 210 -9.86 2.01 -13.50
N PHE A 211 -9.43 2.77 -12.50
CA PHE A 211 -10.01 4.09 -12.22
C PHE A 211 -9.77 5.05 -13.38
N GLY A 212 -8.54 5.12 -13.88
CA GLY A 212 -8.18 5.95 -15.02
C GLY A 212 -9.00 5.64 -16.29
N VAL A 213 -9.13 4.36 -16.63
CA VAL A 213 -9.94 3.91 -17.78
C VAL A 213 -11.41 4.29 -17.61
N LEU A 214 -11.97 4.11 -16.41
CA LEU A 214 -13.37 4.48 -16.14
C LEU A 214 -13.59 5.99 -16.25
N CYS A 215 -12.66 6.82 -15.78
CA CYS A 215 -12.72 8.27 -15.95
C CYS A 215 -12.68 8.68 -17.44
N GLU A 216 -11.78 8.09 -18.23
CA GLU A 216 -11.72 8.39 -19.67
C GLU A 216 -13.00 7.98 -20.41
N ARG A 217 -13.58 6.83 -20.05
CA ARG A 217 -14.86 6.37 -20.62
C ARG A 217 -16.03 7.29 -20.25
N ALA A 218 -16.09 7.74 -19.00
CA ALA A 218 -17.13 8.67 -18.56
C ALA A 218 -17.05 9.99 -19.35
N ARG A 219 -15.84 10.56 -19.46
CA ARG A 219 -15.62 11.81 -20.20
C ARG A 219 -15.98 11.72 -21.68
N ARG A 220 -15.75 10.57 -22.33
CA ARG A 220 -16.14 10.38 -23.74
C ARG A 220 -17.65 10.41 -23.92
N LYS A 221 -18.42 9.85 -22.96
CA LYS A 221 -19.89 9.88 -23.02
C LYS A 221 -20.44 11.29 -22.90
N ASP A 222 -19.87 12.11 -22.01
CA ASP A 222 -20.29 13.51 -21.83
C ASP A 222 -20.04 14.39 -23.06
N VAL A 223 -19.04 14.07 -23.89
CA VAL A 223 -18.75 14.82 -25.14
C VAL A 223 -19.69 14.42 -26.28
N THR A 224 -20.29 13.23 -26.22
CA THR A 224 -21.18 12.70 -27.26
C THR A 224 -22.68 12.88 -26.97
N ALA A 225 -23.03 13.39 -25.79
CA ALA A 225 -24.39 13.65 -25.33
C ALA A 225 -24.71 15.15 -25.42
#